data_AF-A0A1H8W8X9-F1
#
_entry.id   AF-A0A1H8W8X9-F1
#
_cell.length_a   1.000
_cell.length_b   1.000
_cell.length_c   1.000
_cell.angle_alpha   90.00
_cell.angle_beta   90.00
_cell.angle_gamma   90.00
#
_symmetry.space_group_name_H-M   'P 1'
#
loop_
_entity.id
_entity.type
_entity.pdbx_description
1 polymer ?
#
loop_
_entity_poly.entity_id
_entity_poly.type
_entity_poly.pdbx_seq_one_letter_code
_entity_poly.pdbx_strand_id
1 'polypeptide(L)' 'MERATSNDGQFTPAYWRERAEEARVLAEEMKDRDTRAMMTMIAETYERMATLAELREDREPGLTSRR' A
#
# COMPACT_ATOMS: atom_id res chain seq x y z
N MET A 1 25.46 8.26 8.34
CA MET A 1 24.62 7.77 7.23
C MET A 1 23.19 7.78 7.72
N GLU A 2 22.48 8.87 7.43
CA GLU A 2 21.12 9.16 7.89
C GLU A 2 20.15 8.25 7.15
N ARG A 3 19.44 7.37 7.87
CA ARG A 3 18.36 6.58 7.29
C ARG A 3 17.14 7.49 7.14
N ALA A 4 17.13 8.27 6.06
CA ALA A 4 15.91 8.88 5.56
C ALA A 4 14.96 7.75 5.14
N THR A 5 13.89 7.57 5.89
CA THR A 5 12.51 7.69 5.39
C THR A 5 11.57 7.53 6.58
N SER A 6 11.35 8.64 7.28
CA SER A 6 9.99 8.93 7.76
C SER A 6 9.06 8.81 6.56
N ASN A 7 8.18 7.82 6.57
CA ASN A 7 7.01 7.83 5.69
C ASN A 7 5.77 7.21 6.33
N ASP A 8 5.85 6.86 7.61
CA ASP A 8 4.80 6.15 8.33
C ASP A 8 3.51 6.97 8.52
N GLY A 9 3.51 8.27 8.18
CA GLY A 9 2.34 9.16 8.24
C GLY A 9 1.79 9.63 6.89
N GLN A 10 2.41 9.28 5.75
CA GLN A 10 1.94 9.71 4.42
C GLN A 10 1.14 8.63 3.68
N PHE A 11 1.27 7.37 4.11
CA PHE A 11 0.64 6.24 3.44
C PHE A 11 -0.55 5.70 4.23
N THR A 12 -1.70 6.32 4.02
CA THR A 12 -2.98 5.88 4.59
C THR A 12 -3.39 4.52 4.01
N PRO A 13 -4.31 3.79 4.66
CA PRO A 13 -4.91 2.58 4.10
C PRO A 13 -5.44 2.78 2.69
N ALA A 14 -6.10 3.91 2.45
CA ALA A 14 -6.67 4.25 1.15
C ALA A 14 -5.61 4.35 0.06
N TYR A 15 -4.46 4.98 0.35
CA TYR A 15 -3.33 5.05 -0.57
C TYR A 15 -2.83 3.66 -0.97
N TRP A 16 -2.68 2.76 0.00
CA TRP A 16 -2.23 1.39 -0.29
C TRP A 16 -3.25 0.58 -1.10
N ARG A 17 -4.55 0.74 -0.82
CA ARG A 17 -5.63 0.08 -1.58
C ARG A 17 -5.68 0.59 -3.03
N GLU A 18 -5.55 1.89 -3.25
CA GLU A 18 -5.48 2.48 -4.59
C GLU A 18 -4.30 1.90 -5.39
N ARG A 19 -3.12 1.84 -4.77
CA ARG A 19 -1.92 1.25 -5.39
C ARG A 19 -2.07 -0.25 -5.67
N ALA A 20 -2.76 -0.98 -4.80
CA ALA A 20 -3.07 -2.40 -5.03
C ALA A 20 -3.96 -2.57 -6.26
N GLU A 21 -5.00 -1.75 -6.38
CA GLU A 21 -5.93 -1.81 -7.51
C GLU A 21 -5.25 -1.46 -8.83
N GLU A 22 -4.47 -0.38 -8.87
CA GLU A 22 -3.67 -0.02 -10.06
C GLU A 22 -2.74 -1.17 -10.49
N ALA A 23 -2.09 -1.83 -9.53
CA ALA A 23 -1.24 -2.98 -9.82
C ALA A 23 -2.05 -4.18 -10.37
N ARG A 24 -3.28 -4.43 -9.88
CA ARG A 24 -4.15 -5.47 -10.44
C ARG A 24 -4.53 -5.17 -11.88
N VAL A 25 -4.98 -3.94 -12.16
CA VAL A 25 -5.33 -3.51 -13.52
C VAL A 25 -4.14 -3.69 -14.46
N LEU A 26 -2.95 -3.26 -14.05
CA LEU A 26 -1.74 -3.46 -14.85
C LEU A 26 -1.41 -4.95 -15.04
N ALA A 27 -1.62 -5.80 -14.04
CA ALA A 27 -1.42 -7.23 -14.16
C ALA A 27 -2.40 -7.88 -15.17
N GLU A 28 -3.65 -7.42 -15.21
CA GLU A 28 -4.66 -7.93 -16.15
C GLU A 28 -4.33 -7.59 -17.60
N GLU A 29 -3.74 -6.41 -17.84
CA GLU A 29 -3.29 -6.00 -19.17
C GLU A 29 -2.02 -6.73 -19.65
N MET A 30 -1.30 -7.41 -18.74
CA MET A 30 -0.06 -8.11 -19.06
C MET A 30 -0.31 -9.44 -19.79
N LYS A 31 0.40 -9.59 -20.92
CA LYS A 31 0.38 -10.80 -21.75
C LYS A 31 1.34 -11.87 -21.25
N ASP A 32 2.48 -11.45 -20.68
CA ASP A 32 3.47 -12.35 -20.13
C ASP A 32 3.01 -12.87 -18.76
N ARG A 33 3.00 -14.20 -18.62
CA ARG A 33 2.44 -14.85 -17.42
C ARG A 33 3.29 -14.59 -16.18
N ASP A 34 4.61 -14.53 -16.34
CA ASP A 34 5.53 -14.35 -15.22
C ASP A 34 5.51 -12.90 -14.73
N THR A 35 5.47 -11.95 -15.66
CA THR A 35 5.31 -10.52 -15.37
C THR A 35 3.96 -10.24 -14.70
N ARG A 36 2.88 -10.86 -15.21
CA ARG A 36 1.56 -10.77 -14.58
C ARG A 36 1.59 -11.32 -13.15
N ALA A 37 2.15 -12.51 -12.95
CA ALA A 37 2.26 -13.10 -11.62
C ALA A 37 3.06 -12.21 -10.66
N MET A 38 4.15 -11.60 -11.13
CA MET A 38 4.93 -10.64 -10.35
C MET A 38 4.11 -9.42 -9.96
N MET A 39 3.37 -8.83 -10.91
CA MET A 39 2.53 -7.66 -10.64
C MET A 39 1.37 -7.98 -9.69
N THR A 40 0.77 -9.17 -9.80
CA THR A 40 -0.22 -9.65 -8.83
C THR A 40 0.36 -9.76 -7.41
N MET A 41 1.59 -10.28 -7.26
CA MET A 41 2.25 -10.32 -5.94
C MET A 41 2.53 -8.92 -5.37
N ILE A 42 2.83 -7.95 -6.21
CA ILE A 42 3.00 -6.55 -5.80
C ILE A 42 1.67 -5.99 -5.30
N ALA A 43 0.57 -6.24 -6.01
CA ALA A 43 -0.78 -5.84 -5.57
C ALA A 43 -1.14 -6.43 -4.20
N GLU A 44 -0.89 -7.73 -3.98
CA GLU A 44 -1.10 -8.38 -2.69
C GLU A 44 -0.23 -7.77 -1.57
N THR A 45 0.99 -7.35 -1.89
CA THR A 45 1.87 -6.68 -0.94
C THR A 45 1.30 -5.32 -0.53
N TYR A 46 0.74 -4.56 -1.47
CA TYR A 46 0.07 -3.30 -1.16
C TYR A 46 -1.19 -3.50 -0.30
N GLU A 47 -2.01 -4.51 -0.54
CA GLU A 47 -3.15 -4.84 0.34
C GLU A 47 -2.70 -5.13 1.79
N ARG A 48 -1.60 -5.89 1.96
CA ARG A 48 -1.04 -6.13 3.29
C ARG A 48 -0.58 -4.84 3.96
N MET A 49 0.03 -3.92 3.20
CA MET A 49 0.42 -2.61 3.72
C MET A 49 -0.80 -1.76 4.09
N ALA A 50 -1.90 -1.85 3.34
CA ALA A 50 -3.16 -1.19 3.70
C ALA A 50 -3.68 -1.69 5.05
N THR A 51 -3.73 -3.01 5.24
CA THR A 51 -4.14 -3.60 6.52
C THR A 51 -3.22 -3.18 7.67
N LEU A 52 -1.91 -3.12 7.43
CA LEU A 52 -0.96 -2.63 8.44
C LEU A 52 -1.16 -1.15 8.77
N ALA A 53 -1.52 -0.32 7.79
CA ALA A 53 -1.86 1.08 8.01
C ALA A 53 -3.19 1.22 8.77
N GLU A 54 -4.20 0.38 8.50
CA GLU A 54 -5.49 0.37 9.21
C GLU A 54 -5.27 0.04 10.69
N LEU A 55 -4.46 -0.99 10.96
CA LEU A 55 -4.09 -1.38 12.33
C LEU A 55 -3.30 -0.29 13.05
N ARG A 56 -2.57 0.58 12.34
CA ARG A 56 -1.88 1.73 12.92
C ARG A 56 -2.87 2.86 13.22
N GLU A 57 -3.79 3.17 12.32
CA GLU A 57 -4.85 4.16 12.52
C GLU A 57 -5.78 3.77 13.69
N ASP A 58 -6.21 2.50 13.76
CA ASP A 58 -7.07 1.99 14.84
C ASP A 58 -6.40 2.01 16.22
N ARG A 59 -5.07 1.94 16.27
CA ARG A 59 -4.28 1.97 17.51
C ARG A 59 -3.95 3.40 17.96
N GLU A 60 -4.15 4.39 17.09
CA GLU A 60 -3.96 5.82 17.34
C GLU A 60 -5.27 6.64 17.19
N PRO A 61 -6.40 6.31 17.86
CA PRO A 61 -7.63 7.10 17.72
C PRO A 61 -7.60 8.46 18.47
N GLY A 62 -6.42 9.04 18.72
CA GLY A 62 -6.25 10.14 19.68
C GLY A 62 -5.45 11.38 19.24
N LEU A 63 -4.71 11.38 18.12
CA LEU A 63 -3.76 12.48 17.84
C LEU A 63 -3.73 13.06 16.43
N THR A 64 -4.58 12.60 15.52
CA THR A 64 -4.72 13.17 14.16
C THR A 64 -6.02 13.95 14.01
N SER A 65 -6.27 14.85 14.96
CA SER A 65 -6.97 16.10 14.67
C SER A 65 -5.98 17.25 14.83
N ARG A 66 -5.20 17.51 13.78
CA ARG A 66 -4.58 18.82 13.62
C ARG A 66 -4.49 19.21 12.14
N ARG A 67 -5.52 19.99 11.77
CA ARG A 67 -5.62 21.05 10.76
C ARG A 67 -5.64 20.66 9.29
#